data_AF-A0A2G4I8S4-F1
#
_entry.id   AF-A0A2G4I8S4-F1
#
_cell.length_a   1.000
_cell.length_b   1.000
_cell.length_c   1.000
_cell.angle_alpha   90.00
_cell.angle_beta   90.00
_cell.angle_gamma   90.00
#
_symmetry.space_group_name_H-M   'P 1'
#
loop_
_entity.id
_entity.type
_entity.pdbx_description
1 polymer ?
#
loop_
_entity_poly.entity_id
_entity_poly.type
_entity_poly.pdbx_seq_one_letter_code
_entity_poly.pdbx_strand_id
1 'polypeptide(L)'
;MARLPKRSKRAATAVAPAPKPVPAKDRRLNFGAKWDYAPAPEDFKHIPIAPRHELFIGGKFIAPHSGKYFASLNPATEEQLSEFALADDVDVDRAVQAARTAYDGVWSKLPASERGKYLYRITRIIQEKA
;
A
#
# COMPACT_ATOMS: atom_id res chain seq x y z
N MET A 1 -87.17 6.58 5.20
CA MET A 1 -86.12 7.63 5.29
C MET A 1 -84.75 6.95 5.32
N ALA A 2 -84.06 6.87 4.18
CA ALA A 2 -82.69 6.35 4.10
C ALA A 2 -81.88 7.27 3.18
N ARG A 3 -80.89 7.97 3.74
CA ARG A 3 -80.04 8.96 3.03
C ARG A 3 -79.00 8.22 2.18
N LEU A 4 -79.01 8.45 0.86
CA LEU A 4 -77.90 8.07 -0.01
C LEU A 4 -76.62 8.89 0.31
N PRO A 5 -75.42 8.28 0.36
CA PRO A 5 -74.19 9.04 0.41
C PRO A 5 -73.85 9.64 -0.96
N LYS A 6 -73.54 10.94 -0.98
CA LYS A 6 -73.18 11.70 -2.18
C LYS A 6 -71.90 11.15 -2.82
N ARG A 7 -71.94 10.87 -4.13
CA ARG A 7 -70.77 10.54 -4.95
C ARG A 7 -69.73 11.67 -4.87
N SER A 8 -68.58 11.39 -4.27
CA SER A 8 -67.38 12.23 -4.34
C SER A 8 -66.84 12.22 -5.78
N LYS A 9 -66.68 13.41 -6.38
CA LYS A 9 -66.01 13.57 -7.68
C LYS A 9 -64.52 13.24 -7.50
N ARG A 10 -64.00 12.25 -8.22
CA ARG A 10 -62.55 12.04 -8.34
C ARG A 10 -61.94 13.27 -9.01
N ALA A 11 -61.05 13.96 -8.31
CA ALA A 11 -60.19 14.97 -8.91
C ALA A 11 -59.23 14.27 -9.89
N ALA A 12 -59.17 14.75 -11.12
CA ALA A 12 -58.19 14.30 -12.09
C ALA A 12 -56.78 14.69 -11.58
N THR A 13 -55.91 13.70 -11.40
CA THR A 13 -54.49 13.94 -11.13
C THR A 13 -53.90 14.64 -12.35
N ALA A 14 -53.55 15.92 -12.22
CA ALA A 14 -52.87 16.66 -13.27
C ALA A 14 -51.50 16.04 -13.51
N VAL A 15 -51.28 15.53 -14.73
CA VAL A 15 -49.95 15.17 -15.22
C VAL A 15 -49.13 16.45 -15.27
N ALA A 16 -48.00 16.48 -14.56
CA ALA A 16 -47.09 17.63 -14.58
C ALA A 16 -46.68 17.94 -16.03
N PRO A 17 -46.64 19.22 -16.44
CA PRO A 17 -46.25 19.59 -17.79
C PRO A 17 -44.83 19.12 -18.09
N ALA A 18 -44.60 18.61 -19.30
CA ALA A 18 -43.29 18.17 -19.74
C ALA A 18 -42.24 19.26 -19.52
N PRO A 19 -41.05 18.93 -19.00
CA PRO A 19 -40.00 19.91 -18.76
C PRO A 19 -39.61 20.58 -20.09
N LYS A 20 -39.52 21.91 -20.09
CA LYS A 20 -39.13 22.67 -21.29
C LYS A 20 -37.72 22.24 -21.72
N PRO A 21 -37.48 22.04 -23.03
CA PRO A 21 -36.17 21.62 -23.52
C PRO A 21 -35.13 22.70 -23.23
N VAL A 22 -34.00 22.31 -22.64
CA VAL A 22 -32.91 23.21 -22.29
C VAL A 22 -32.36 23.89 -23.56
N PRO A 23 -32.17 25.23 -23.59
CA PRO A 23 -31.64 25.94 -24.75
C PRO A 23 -30.24 25.41 -25.11
N ALA A 24 -29.92 25.34 -26.41
CA ALA A 24 -28.66 24.75 -26.88
C ALA A 24 -27.40 25.40 -26.25
N LYS A 25 -27.47 26.69 -25.92
CA LYS A 25 -26.37 27.44 -25.27
C LYS A 25 -26.12 27.02 -23.82
N ASP A 26 -27.12 26.45 -23.15
CA ASP A 26 -27.08 26.05 -21.74
C ASP A 26 -26.87 24.54 -21.56
N ARG A 27 -26.77 23.79 -22.67
CA ARG A 27 -26.47 22.35 -22.67
C ARG A 27 -24.99 22.12 -22.43
N ARG A 28 -24.60 22.06 -21.15
CA ARG A 28 -23.26 21.63 -20.74
C ARG A 28 -23.34 20.19 -20.25
N LEU A 29 -22.38 19.35 -20.66
CA LEU A 29 -22.21 18.03 -20.07
C LEU A 29 -21.73 18.23 -18.63
N ASN A 30 -22.64 18.13 -17.67
CA ASN A 30 -22.31 18.14 -16.25
C ASN A 30 -22.06 16.70 -15.83
N PHE A 31 -20.79 16.30 -15.76
CA PHE A 31 -20.41 14.95 -15.34
C PHE A 31 -20.62 14.72 -13.83
N GLY A 32 -20.89 15.77 -13.04
CA GLY A 32 -21.09 15.68 -11.60
C GLY A 32 -19.91 15.04 -10.84
N ALA A 33 -20.06 14.88 -9.53
CA ALA A 33 -19.12 14.11 -8.69
C ALA A 33 -19.38 12.59 -8.74
N LYS A 34 -20.12 12.09 -9.75
CA LYS A 34 -20.54 10.68 -9.86
C LYS A 34 -19.51 9.78 -10.53
N TRP A 35 -18.38 10.35 -10.95
CA TRP A 35 -17.25 9.61 -11.48
C TRP A 35 -16.14 9.64 -10.43
N ASP A 36 -16.35 8.85 -9.38
CA ASP A 36 -15.26 8.53 -8.46
C ASP A 36 -14.45 7.39 -9.09
N TYR A 37 -13.14 7.57 -9.18
CA TYR A 37 -12.29 6.54 -9.76
C TYR A 37 -12.29 5.34 -8.80
N ALA A 38 -12.48 4.13 -9.33
CA ALA A 38 -12.33 2.95 -8.50
C ALA A 38 -10.90 2.95 -7.91
N PRO A 39 -10.72 2.58 -6.64
CA PRO A 39 -9.39 2.57 -6.04
C PRO A 39 -8.48 1.68 -6.88
N ALA A 40 -7.36 2.23 -7.35
CA ALA A 40 -6.39 1.49 -8.12
C ALA A 40 -5.85 0.36 -7.23
N PRO A 41 -6.01 -0.92 -7.60
CA PRO A 41 -5.48 -2.04 -6.80
C PRO A 41 -3.96 -1.94 -6.62
N GLU A 42 -3.28 -1.31 -7.58
CA GLU A 42 -1.85 -1.02 -7.52
C GLU A 42 -1.43 0.20 -6.67
N ASP A 43 -2.35 0.94 -6.04
CA ASP A 43 -1.98 2.12 -5.24
C ASP A 43 -1.17 1.71 -4.01
N PHE A 44 0.06 2.20 -3.87
CA PHE A 44 0.99 1.81 -2.80
C PHE A 44 0.63 2.35 -1.41
N LYS A 45 -0.34 3.26 -1.29
CA LYS A 45 -0.70 3.94 -0.01
C LYS A 45 -1.10 3.01 1.13
N HIS A 46 -1.49 1.78 0.84
CA HIS A 46 -1.89 0.80 1.85
C HIS A 46 -0.73 -0.07 2.35
N ILE A 47 0.46 0.04 1.75
CA ILE A 47 1.63 -0.74 2.15
C ILE A 47 2.41 0.07 3.20
N PRO A 48 2.55 -0.42 4.44
CA PRO A 48 3.32 0.26 5.47
C PRO A 48 4.82 0.16 5.14
N ILE A 49 5.39 1.23 4.61
CA ILE A 49 6.84 1.37 4.38
C ILE A 49 7.44 1.99 5.65
N ALA A 50 8.48 1.36 6.20
CA ALA A 50 9.20 1.92 7.34
C ALA A 50 9.92 3.21 6.92
N PRO A 51 9.92 4.27 7.73
CA PRO A 51 10.57 5.54 7.36
C PRO A 51 12.08 5.42 7.25
N ARG A 52 12.69 4.43 7.92
CA ARG A 52 14.13 4.22 7.95
C ARG A 52 14.49 2.74 8.12
N HIS A 53 15.56 2.33 7.46
CA HIS A 53 16.13 0.99 7.51
C HIS A 53 17.59 1.02 7.98
N GLU A 54 17.89 0.19 8.97
CA GLU A 54 19.20 0.01 9.61
C GLU A 54 20.01 -1.11 8.94
N LEU A 55 21.31 -1.21 9.23
CA LEU A 55 22.15 -2.33 8.78
C LEU A 55 21.86 -3.58 9.60
N PHE A 56 21.77 -4.76 8.97
CA PHE A 56 21.61 -6.03 9.68
C PHE A 56 22.94 -6.79 9.75
N ILE A 57 23.68 -6.62 10.84
CA ILE A 57 25.03 -7.18 11.04
C ILE A 57 25.07 -8.02 12.31
N GLY A 58 25.59 -9.25 12.21
CA GLY A 58 25.73 -10.15 13.38
C GLY A 58 24.41 -10.53 14.04
N GLY A 59 23.31 -10.56 13.29
CA GLY A 59 21.98 -10.91 13.80
C GLY A 59 21.22 -9.76 14.46
N LYS A 60 21.68 -8.50 14.31
CA LYS A 60 21.05 -7.31 14.90
C LYS A 60 20.92 -6.20 13.88
N PHE A 61 19.89 -5.37 14.02
CA PHE A 61 19.77 -4.10 13.34
C PHE A 61 20.60 -3.04 14.07
N ILE A 62 21.52 -2.38 13.36
CA ILE A 62 22.43 -1.38 13.88
C ILE A 62 22.50 -0.16 12.96
N ALA A 63 22.69 1.01 13.58
CA ALA A 63 22.97 2.25 12.85
C ALA A 63 24.32 2.16 12.14
N PRO A 64 24.47 2.83 10.98
CA PRO A 64 25.74 2.92 10.29
C PRO A 64 26.75 3.67 11.17
N HIS A 65 28.00 3.24 11.14
CA HIS A 65 29.09 3.87 11.87
C HIS A 65 29.20 5.37 11.60
N SER A 66 29.09 5.75 10.32
CA SER A 66 29.15 7.15 9.88
C SER A 66 27.94 7.99 10.30
N GLY A 67 26.85 7.36 10.77
CA GLY A 67 25.56 7.99 11.04
C GLY A 67 24.83 8.51 9.80
N LYS A 68 25.34 8.25 8.59
CA LYS A 68 24.78 8.74 7.33
C LYS A 68 23.69 7.81 6.80
N TYR A 69 22.69 8.41 6.17
CA TYR A 69 21.60 7.72 5.50
C TYR A 69 21.39 8.35 4.13
N PHE A 70 20.80 7.59 3.20
CA PHE A 70 20.37 8.10 1.90
C PHE A 70 18.88 7.83 1.68
N ALA A 71 18.22 8.77 1.02
CA ALA A 71 16.79 8.68 0.72
C ALA A 71 16.55 7.78 -0.50
N SER A 72 15.53 6.92 -0.40
CA SER A 72 14.91 6.24 -1.53
C SER A 72 13.72 7.07 -2.00
N LEU A 73 13.71 7.45 -3.27
CA LEU A 73 12.69 8.29 -3.87
C LEU A 73 11.75 7.47 -4.74
N ASN A 74 10.48 7.86 -4.78
CA ASN A 74 9.52 7.30 -5.72
C ASN A 74 9.86 7.80 -7.14
N PRO A 75 10.14 6.92 -8.12
CA PRO A 75 10.50 7.36 -9.47
C PRO A 75 9.36 8.05 -10.23
N ALA A 76 8.10 7.90 -9.79
CA ALA A 76 6.94 8.52 -10.43
C ALA A 76 6.61 9.92 -9.88
N THR A 77 6.91 10.18 -8.61
CA THR A 77 6.54 11.44 -7.93
C THR A 77 7.72 12.22 -7.37
N GLU A 78 8.92 11.63 -7.37
CA GLU A 78 10.13 12.14 -6.72
C GLU A 78 10.01 12.34 -5.19
N GLU A 79 8.91 11.88 -4.59
CA GLU A 79 8.70 11.95 -3.15
C GLU A 79 9.53 10.90 -2.40
N GLN A 80 9.98 11.24 -1.20
CA GLN A 80 10.75 10.34 -0.34
C GLN A 80 9.88 9.20 0.18
N LEU A 81 10.30 7.96 -0.07
CA LEU A 81 9.64 6.74 0.39
C LEU A 81 10.21 6.25 1.73
N SER A 82 11.54 6.23 1.86
CA SER A 82 12.24 5.71 3.03
C SER A 82 13.70 6.15 3.04
N GLU A 83 14.40 5.94 4.15
CA GLU A 83 15.85 6.15 4.29
C GLU A 83 16.57 4.83 4.55
N PHE A 84 17.75 4.67 3.95
CA PHE A 84 18.60 3.50 4.16
C PHE A 84 19.95 3.91 4.74
N ALA A 85 20.43 3.12 5.70
CA ALA A 85 21.75 3.31 6.30
C ALA A 85 22.86 3.26 5.23
N LEU A 86 23.72 4.27 5.20
CA LEU A 86 24.87 4.34 4.30
C LEU A 86 26.09 3.71 5.00
N ALA A 87 26.36 2.44 4.68
CA ALA A 87 27.51 1.71 5.20
C ALA A 87 28.83 2.32 4.72
N ASP A 88 29.80 2.45 5.63
CA ASP A 88 31.19 2.79 5.32
C ASP A 88 32.10 1.55 5.44
N ASP A 89 33.40 1.73 5.20
CA ASP A 89 34.39 0.65 5.27
C ASP A 89 34.39 -0.05 6.65
N VAL A 90 34.13 0.68 7.73
CA VAL A 90 34.12 0.13 9.10
C VAL A 90 32.90 -0.79 9.29
N ASP A 91 31.74 -0.40 8.77
CA ASP A 91 30.55 -1.25 8.80
C ASP A 91 30.72 -2.51 7.94
N VAL A 92 31.38 -2.38 6.79
CA VAL A 92 31.72 -3.52 5.93
C VAL A 92 32.66 -4.48 6.66
N ASP A 93 33.71 -3.99 7.31
CA ASP A 93 34.63 -4.83 8.09
C ASP A 93 33.91 -5.57 9.22
N ARG A 94 33.00 -4.91 9.94
CA ARG A 94 32.16 -5.55 10.97
C ARG A 94 31.29 -6.65 10.38
N ALA A 95 30.67 -6.39 9.21
CA ALA A 95 29.83 -7.37 8.52
C ALA A 95 30.64 -8.60 8.09
N VAL A 96 31.83 -8.39 7.52
CA VAL A 96 32.74 -9.47 7.10
C VAL A 96 33.19 -10.29 8.31
N GLN A 97 33.59 -9.64 9.39
CA GLN A 97 34.01 -10.33 10.62
C GLN A 97 32.88 -11.17 11.20
N ALA A 98 31.65 -10.63 11.26
CA ALA A 98 30.47 -11.35 11.73
C ALA A 98 30.14 -12.57 10.84
N ALA A 99 30.21 -12.39 9.51
CA ALA A 99 29.99 -13.47 8.56
C ALA A 99 31.05 -14.58 8.71
N ARG A 100 32.32 -14.20 8.91
CA ARG A 100 33.43 -15.15 9.13
C ARG A 100 33.23 -15.96 10.41
N THR A 101 32.88 -15.30 11.52
CA THR A 101 32.57 -15.97 12.78
C THR A 101 31.40 -16.94 12.65
N ALA A 102 30.33 -16.56 11.95
CA ALA A 102 29.20 -17.45 11.71
C ALA A 102 29.58 -18.69 10.87
N TYR A 103 30.40 -18.48 9.83
CA TYR A 103 30.90 -19.54 8.97
C TYR A 103 31.79 -20.53 9.73
N ASP A 104 32.84 -20.06 10.40
CA ASP A 104 33.79 -20.90 11.13
C ASP A 104 33.18 -21.55 12.39
N GLY A 105 32.23 -20.85 13.01
CA GLY A 105 31.56 -21.28 14.23
C GLY A 105 30.58 -22.42 13.99
N VAL A 106 29.47 -22.12 13.30
CA VAL A 106 28.28 -22.99 13.28
C VAL A 106 27.89 -23.35 11.85
N TRP A 107 27.76 -22.36 10.95
CA TRP A 107 27.06 -22.55 9.67
C TRP A 107 27.74 -23.56 8.74
N SER A 108 29.09 -23.55 8.66
CA SER A 108 29.84 -24.49 7.81
C SER A 108 29.75 -25.94 8.30
N LYS A 109 29.54 -26.14 9.60
CA LYS A 109 29.48 -27.47 10.24
C LYS A 109 28.08 -28.09 10.19
N LEU A 110 27.05 -27.31 9.85
CA LEU A 110 25.68 -27.81 9.77
C LEU A 110 25.50 -28.75 8.57
N PRO A 111 24.91 -29.94 8.76
CA PRO A 111 24.50 -30.82 7.66
C PRO A 111 23.61 -30.08 6.66
N ALA A 112 23.67 -30.47 5.39
CA ALA A 112 22.87 -29.86 4.33
C ALA A 112 21.36 -29.92 4.62
N SER A 113 20.88 -31.01 5.24
CA SER A 113 19.49 -31.17 5.66
C SER A 113 19.05 -30.12 6.68
N GLU A 114 19.87 -29.82 7.68
CA GLU A 114 19.58 -28.80 8.69
C GLU A 114 19.56 -27.40 8.07
N ARG A 115 20.53 -27.08 7.20
CA ARG A 115 20.54 -25.81 6.45
C ARG A 115 19.28 -25.64 5.59
N GLY A 116 18.82 -26.73 4.96
CA GLY A 116 17.58 -26.76 4.18
C GLY A 116 16.35 -26.37 4.99
N LYS A 117 16.25 -26.75 6.27
CA LYS A 117 15.12 -26.36 7.14
C LYS A 117 15.03 -24.84 7.32
N TYR A 118 16.16 -24.17 7.51
CA TYR A 118 16.20 -22.70 7.65
C TYR A 118 15.77 -22.01 6.35
N LEU A 119 16.31 -22.44 5.22
CA LEU A 119 15.93 -21.89 3.91
C LEU A 119 14.45 -22.08 3.61
N TYR A 120 13.91 -23.27 3.88
CA TYR A 120 12.48 -23.54 3.70
C TYR A 120 11.61 -22.63 4.56
N ARG A 121 11.99 -22.39 5.82
CA ARG A 121 11.28 -21.48 6.72
C ARG A 121 11.33 -20.03 6.22
N ILE A 122 12.47 -19.57 5.71
CA ILE A 122 12.61 -18.24 5.10
C ILE A 122 11.65 -18.12 3.89
N THR A 123 11.64 -19.11 3.00
CA THR A 123 10.73 -19.12 1.84
C THR A 123 9.27 -19.05 2.25
N ARG A 124 8.86 -19.79 3.30
CA ARG A 124 7.48 -19.74 3.80
C ARG A 124 7.09 -18.35 4.29
N ILE A 125 7.97 -17.70 5.05
CA ILE A 125 7.74 -16.33 5.54
C ILE A 125 7.63 -15.33 4.37
N ILE A 126 8.43 -15.51 3.31
CA ILE A 126 8.33 -14.68 2.10
C ILE A 126 6.97 -14.90 1.40
N GLN A 127 6.54 -16.15 1.22
CA GLN A 127 5.26 -16.47 0.60
C GLN A 127 4.05 -15.95 1.38
N GLU A 128 4.11 -15.95 2.71
CA GLU A 128 3.05 -15.40 3.57
C GLU A 128 2.93 -13.87 3.48
N LYS A 129 4.00 -13.17 3.06
CA LYS A 129 4.10 -11.71 3.00
C LYS A 129 4.08 -11.14 1.58
N ALA A 130 4.01 -12.00 0.56
CA ALA A 130 3.90 -11.64 -0.85
C ALA A 130 2.44 -11.35 -1.22
#